data_AF-A0A0L8HE10-F1
#
_entry.id   AF-A0A0L8HE10-F1
#
_cell.length_a   1.000
_cell.length_b   1.000
_cell.length_c   1.000
_cell.angle_alpha   90.00
_cell.angle_beta   90.00
_cell.angle_gamma   90.00
#
_symmetry.space_group_name_H-M   'P 1'
#
loop_
_entity.id
_entity.type
_entity.pdbx_description
1 polymer ?
#
loop_
_entity_poly.entity_id
_entity_poly.type
_entity_poly.pdbx_seq_one_letter_code
_entity_poly.pdbx_strand_id
1 'polypeptide(L)'
;PTDDNVSVKETEKLSKYKDLEIEVTRMGSLKTETVPIIVSALGMMKKKHLDKHKTKTPGFTSMYNIQKIALLGTAHILRKTLSTQ
;
A
#
# COMPACT_ATOMS: atom_id res chain seq x y z
N PRO A 1 5.37 -6.02 -12.67
CA PRO A 1 3.95 -5.95 -12.29
C PRO A 1 3.13 -5.45 -13.48
N THR A 2 2.23 -6.30 -13.98
CA THR A 2 1.23 -5.91 -14.97
C THR A 2 0.12 -5.08 -14.33
N ASP A 3 -0.60 -4.35 -15.16
CA ASP A 3 -1.71 -3.49 -14.75
C ASP A 3 -2.80 -4.28 -14.02
N ASP A 4 -3.08 -5.49 -14.49
CA ASP A 4 -4.07 -6.38 -13.91
C ASP A 4 -3.70 -6.79 -12.48
N ASN A 5 -2.43 -7.12 -12.25
CA ASN A 5 -1.95 -7.50 -10.92
C ASN A 5 -2.11 -6.34 -9.91
N VAL A 6 -1.91 -5.09 -10.36
CA VAL A 6 -2.11 -3.91 -9.50
C VAL A 6 -3.59 -3.73 -9.17
N SER A 7 -4.48 -3.87 -10.15
CA SER A 7 -5.93 -3.75 -9.98
C SER A 7 -6.50 -4.82 -9.04
N VAL A 8 -6.04 -6.07 -9.19
CA VAL A 8 -6.42 -7.18 -8.29
C VAL A 8 -5.99 -6.86 -6.86
N LYS A 9 -4.74 -6.42 -6.66
CA LYS A 9 -4.24 -6.07 -5.32
C LYS A 9 -4.92 -4.83 -4.73
N GLU A 10 -5.35 -3.88 -5.55
CA GLU A 10 -6.16 -2.74 -5.12
C GLU A 10 -7.50 -3.22 -4.55
N THR A 11 -8.19 -4.07 -5.31
CA THR A 11 -9.50 -4.60 -4.93
C THR A 11 -9.42 -5.48 -3.68
N GLU A 12 -8.41 -6.36 -3.59
CA GLU A 12 -8.16 -7.17 -2.40
C GLU A 12 -7.98 -6.31 -1.14
N LYS A 13 -7.18 -5.24 -1.22
CA LYS A 13 -6.96 -4.34 -0.07
C LYS A 13 -8.24 -3.59 0.30
N LEU A 14 -8.98 -3.06 -0.67
CA LEU A 14 -10.23 -2.35 -0.40
C LEU A 14 -11.26 -3.25 0.26
N SER A 15 -11.39 -4.49 -0.21
CA SER A 15 -12.29 -5.48 0.40
C SER A 15 -11.85 -5.85 1.82
N LYS A 16 -10.56 -6.17 2.00
CA LYS A 16 -10.01 -6.58 3.30
C LYS A 16 -10.21 -5.54 4.42
N TYR A 17 -10.12 -4.25 4.09
CA TYR A 17 -10.22 -3.17 5.09
C TYR A 17 -11.60 -2.51 5.14
N LYS A 18 -12.60 -3.03 4.42
CA LYS A 18 -13.91 -2.40 4.36
C LYS A 18 -14.62 -2.33 5.71
N ASP A 19 -14.56 -3.43 6.47
CA ASP A 19 -15.19 -3.48 7.80
C ASP A 19 -14.51 -2.49 8.77
N LEU A 20 -13.18 -2.36 8.68
CA LEU A 20 -12.42 -1.38 9.46
C LEU A 20 -12.83 0.06 9.12
N GLU A 21 -12.99 0.38 7.85
CA GLU A 21 -13.49 1.70 7.42
C GLU A 21 -14.87 2.01 8.00
N ILE A 22 -15.78 1.02 8.01
CA ILE A 22 -17.13 1.15 8.59
C ILE A 22 -17.02 1.41 10.10
N GLU A 23 -16.20 0.63 10.80
CA GLU A 23 -16.06 0.74 12.24
C GLU A 23 -15.44 2.09 12.66
N VAL A 24 -14.38 2.51 11.98
CA VAL A 24 -13.73 3.80 12.26
C VAL A 24 -14.67 4.97 11.92
N THR A 25 -15.42 4.90 10.82
CA THR A 25 -16.45 5.91 10.49
C THR A 25 -17.50 6.01 11.59
N ARG A 26 -17.98 4.86 12.07
CA ARG A 26 -19.00 4.79 13.12
C ARG A 26 -18.49 5.34 14.46
N MET A 27 -17.25 5.02 14.84
CA MET A 27 -16.65 5.49 16.09
C MET A 27 -16.25 6.96 16.05
N GLY A 28 -15.67 7.40 14.93
CA GLY A 28 -15.16 8.76 14.78
C GLY A 28 -16.22 9.80 14.44
N SER A 29 -17.45 9.39 14.05
CA SER A 29 -18.48 10.28 13.46
C SER A 29 -17.96 11.16 12.32
N LEU A 30 -16.94 10.68 11.61
CA LEU A 30 -16.24 11.38 10.52
C LEU A 30 -16.20 10.46 9.31
N LYS A 31 -16.27 11.04 8.11
CA LYS A 31 -16.14 10.28 6.87
C LYS A 31 -14.72 9.74 6.75
N THR A 32 -14.57 8.42 6.71
CA THR A 32 -13.27 7.77 6.45
C THR A 32 -13.26 7.05 5.11
N GLU A 33 -12.08 6.89 4.54
CA GLU A 33 -11.87 6.22 3.26
C GLU A 33 -10.58 5.40 3.30
N THR A 34 -10.64 4.17 2.83
CA THR A 34 -9.49 3.30 2.64
C THR A 34 -8.73 3.70 1.38
N VAL A 35 -7.45 4.08 1.53
CA VAL A 35 -6.57 4.39 0.40
C VAL A 35 -5.55 3.27 0.20
N PRO A 36 -5.68 2.42 -0.85
CA PRO A 36 -4.75 1.32 -1.09
C PRO A 36 -3.46 1.83 -1.74
N ILE A 37 -2.31 1.60 -1.11
CA ILE A 37 -0.98 1.85 -1.70
C ILE A 37 -0.32 0.51 -2.05
N ILE A 38 -0.03 0.32 -3.33
CA ILE A 38 0.54 -0.91 -3.88
C ILE A 38 2.01 -0.70 -4.21
N VAL A 39 2.88 -1.45 -3.53
CA VAL A 39 4.33 -1.50 -3.76
C VAL A 39 4.71 -2.94 -4.03
N SER A 40 5.43 -3.21 -5.12
CA SER A 40 5.97 -4.53 -5.37
C SER A 40 7.11 -4.85 -4.39
N ALA A 41 7.43 -6.13 -4.23
CA ALA A 41 8.56 -6.55 -3.39
C ALA A 41 9.90 -5.91 -3.80
N LEU A 42 10.04 -5.59 -5.09
CA LEU A 42 11.20 -4.90 -5.67
C LEU A 42 11.07 -3.36 -5.63
N GLY A 43 10.13 -2.82 -4.85
CA GLY A 43 9.93 -1.37 -4.74
C GLY A 43 9.27 -0.72 -5.96
N MET A 44 8.78 -1.48 -6.93
CA MET A 44 8.11 -0.90 -8.10
C MET A 44 6.71 -0.42 -7.70
N MET A 45 6.38 0.81 -8.09
CA MET A 45 5.05 1.39 -7.92
C MET A 45 4.56 1.94 -9.25
N LYS A 46 3.27 1.76 -9.53
CA LYS A 46 2.68 2.24 -10.77
C LYS A 46 2.29 3.72 -10.61
N LYS A 47 2.85 4.58 -11.45
CA LYS A 47 2.60 6.04 -11.39
C LYS A 47 1.11 6.39 -11.48
N LYS A 48 0.38 5.80 -12.44
CA LYS A 48 -1.07 6.00 -12.59
C LYS A 48 -1.87 5.64 -11.33
N HIS A 49 -1.46 4.58 -10.61
CA HIS A 49 -2.08 4.18 -9.34
C HIS A 49 -1.84 5.23 -8.26
N LEU A 50 -0.62 5.74 -8.17
CA LEU A 50 -0.26 6.77 -7.20
C LEU A 50 -0.99 8.09 -7.48
N ASP A 51 -1.02 8.53 -8.73
CA ASP A 51 -1.67 9.77 -9.14
C ASP A 51 -3.17 9.78 -8.80
N LYS A 52 -3.86 8.64 -8.95
CA LYS A 52 -5.28 8.46 -8.55
C LYS A 52 -5.52 8.70 -7.05
N HIS A 53 -4.54 8.39 -6.20
CA HIS A 53 -4.69 8.40 -4.75
C HIS A 53 -3.96 9.56 -4.07
N LYS A 54 -3.14 10.31 -4.81
CA LYS A 54 -2.33 11.43 -4.30
C LYS A 54 -3.18 12.52 -3.64
N THR A 55 -4.37 12.79 -4.16
CA THR A 55 -5.29 13.83 -3.63
C THR A 55 -5.99 13.41 -2.34
N LYS A 56 -6.10 12.10 -2.08
CA LYS A 56 -6.85 11.55 -0.95
C LYS A 56 -6.03 11.45 0.32
N THR A 57 -4.70 11.55 0.22
CA THR A 57 -3.81 11.43 1.37
C THR A 57 -2.92 12.68 1.48
N PRO A 58 -3.45 13.79 2.03
CA PRO A 58 -2.65 14.98 2.28
C PRO A 58 -1.52 14.63 3.27
N GLY A 59 -0.28 14.94 2.90
CA GLY A 59 0.90 14.58 3.67
C GLY A 59 1.57 13.26 3.28
N PHE A 60 1.11 12.58 2.22
CA PHE A 60 1.79 11.38 1.73
C PHE A 60 3.19 11.72 1.19
N THR A 61 4.17 11.27 1.96
CA THR A 61 5.61 11.48 1.78
C THR A 61 6.12 10.91 0.46
N SER A 62 7.09 11.62 -0.11
CA SER A 62 7.93 11.26 -1.26
C SER A 62 7.86 9.78 -1.67
N MET A 63 7.48 9.54 -2.93
CA MET A 63 7.43 8.23 -3.58
C MET A 63 8.68 7.39 -3.28
N TYR A 64 9.84 8.05 -3.26
CA TYR A 64 11.14 7.46 -2.95
C TYR A 64 11.21 6.82 -1.56
N ASN A 65 10.64 7.46 -0.54
CA ASN A 65 10.67 6.94 0.83
C ASN A 65 9.83 5.67 0.98
N ILE A 66 8.66 5.63 0.33
CA ILE A 66 7.79 4.44 0.33
C ILE A 66 8.53 3.26 -0.31
N GLN A 67 9.16 3.48 -1.47
CA GLN A 67 9.94 2.45 -2.15
C GLN A 67 11.12 2.00 -1.30
N LYS A 68 11.85 2.93 -0.69
CA LYS A 68 12.99 2.63 0.19
C LYS A 68 12.56 1.74 1.36
N ILE A 69 11.46 2.07 2.05
CA ILE A 69 10.96 1.28 3.17
C ILE A 69 10.60 -0.14 2.72
N ALA A 70 9.88 -0.27 1.60
CA ALA A 70 9.53 -1.58 1.06
C ALA A 70 10.76 -2.41 0.69
N LEU A 71 11.74 -1.81 0.01
CA LEU A 71 12.99 -2.47 -0.37
C LEU A 71 13.80 -2.91 0.85
N LEU A 72 13.94 -2.06 1.86
CA LEU A 72 14.65 -2.40 3.10
C LEU A 72 13.95 -3.53 3.86
N GLY A 73 12.62 -3.53 3.91
CA GLY A 73 11.83 -4.61 4.48
C GLY A 73 12.03 -5.94 3.74
N THR A 74 11.94 -5.92 2.41
CA THR A 74 12.20 -7.10 1.56
C THR A 74 13.63 -7.61 1.76
N ALA A 75 14.64 -6.73 1.73
CA ALA A 75 16.04 -7.09 1.94
C ALA A 75 16.28 -7.72 3.32
N HIS A 76 15.65 -7.18 4.36
CA HIS A 76 15.72 -7.74 5.71
C HIS A 76 15.14 -9.16 5.77
N ILE A 77 13.97 -9.38 5.17
CA ILE A 77 13.33 -10.71 5.10
C ILE A 77 14.25 -11.69 4.35
N LEU A 78 14.76 -11.31 3.17
CA LEU A 78 15.65 -12.15 2.38
C LEU A 78 16.92 -12.51 3.16
N ARG A 79 17.56 -11.53 3.82
CA ARG A 79 18.74 -11.78 4.63
C ARG A 79 18.45 -12.79 5.74
N LYS A 80 17.32 -12.64 6.44
CA LYS A 80 16.94 -13.57 7.51
C LYS A 80 16.71 -14.98 6.98
N THR A 81 15.91 -15.13 5.93
CA THR A 81 15.59 -16.44 5.33
C THR A 81 16.82 -17.15 4.78
N LEU A 82 17.71 -16.42 4.10
CA LEU A 82 18.94 -16.98 3.53
C LEU A 82 20.03 -17.25 4.58
N SER A 83 20.00 -16.57 5.74
CA SER A 83 20.95 -16.84 6.83
C SER A 83 20.54 -18.03 7.70
N THR A 84 19.31 -18.51 7.58
CA THR A 84 18.77 -19.67 8.32
C THR A 84 18.86 -20.99 7.54
N GLN A 85 19.50 -20.97 6.36
CA GLN A 85 19.75 -22.13 5.51
C GLN A 85 21.23 -22.45 5.51
#